data_AF-A0A241XSE5-F1
#
_entry.id   AF-A0A241XSE5-F1
#
_cell.length_a   1.000
_cell.length_b   1.000
_cell.length_c   1.000
_cell.angle_alpha   90.00
_cell.angle_beta   90.00
_cell.angle_gamma   90.00
#
_symmetry.space_group_name_H-M   'P 1'
#
loop_
_entity.id
_entity.type
_entity.pdbx_description
1 polymer ?
#
loop_
_entity_poly.entity_id
_entity_poly.type
_entity_poly.pdbx_seq_one_letter_code
_entity_poly.pdbx_strand_id
1 'polypeptide(L)'
;MPDAIGFRAVTDETETVLVEVKVSRGDFLADARKPHREAGNGIGLFRYYMCPAGLISPDEVPERWGLLWVDQRGRIEPKLGPVALSKNSGTFAKASEPWKHQRNLARETWMLVRVMARIDDPDKVKRTINQAIREKERLVKLCNAQADEIRALKAPPSSIANIEELQVAIRSKVRSSSDRLPPERRAIDRCALGD
;
A
#
# COMPACT_ATOMS: atom_id res chain seq x y z
N MET A 1 -10.91 -21.61 -13.13
CA MET A 1 -9.59 -20.94 -13.11
C MET A 1 -9.42 -20.34 -11.73
N PRO A 2 -8.21 -20.32 -11.17
CA PRO A 2 -7.94 -19.62 -9.93
C PRO A 2 -8.01 -18.09 -10.11
N ASP A 3 -8.15 -17.36 -9.01
CA ASP A 3 -8.11 -15.88 -9.03
C ASP A 3 -6.73 -15.36 -9.40
N ALA A 4 -5.68 -15.93 -8.79
CA ALA A 4 -4.30 -15.67 -9.18
C ALA A 4 -3.42 -16.90 -8.97
N ILE A 5 -2.47 -17.10 -9.88
CA ILE A 5 -1.41 -18.08 -9.72
C ILE A 5 -0.08 -17.48 -10.18
N GLY A 6 0.94 -17.61 -9.33
CA GLY A 6 2.31 -17.23 -9.64
C GLY A 6 3.16 -18.45 -9.97
N PHE A 7 4.01 -18.32 -10.97
CA PHE A 7 5.02 -19.33 -11.33
C PHE A 7 6.40 -18.72 -11.09
N ARG A 8 7.24 -19.43 -10.33
CA ARG A 8 8.62 -19.07 -10.07
C ARG A 8 9.51 -20.22 -10.54
N ALA A 9 10.37 -19.95 -11.51
CA ALA A 9 11.42 -20.88 -11.91
C ALA A 9 12.66 -20.63 -11.02
N VAL A 10 13.11 -21.64 -10.29
CA VAL A 10 14.36 -21.63 -9.52
C VAL A 10 15.19 -22.82 -9.97
N THR A 11 16.31 -22.55 -10.64
CA THR A 11 17.21 -23.58 -11.21
C THR A 11 16.44 -24.69 -11.93
N ASP A 12 16.25 -25.86 -11.29
CA ASP A 12 15.66 -27.06 -11.87
C ASP A 12 14.22 -27.34 -11.38
N GLU A 13 13.67 -26.48 -10.52
CA GLU A 13 12.33 -26.63 -9.97
C GLU A 13 11.45 -25.42 -10.29
N THR A 14 10.17 -25.69 -10.54
CA THR A 14 9.17 -24.63 -10.64
C THR A 14 8.34 -24.61 -9.37
N GLU A 15 8.34 -23.51 -8.64
CA GLU A 15 7.42 -23.28 -7.52
C GLU A 15 6.18 -22.55 -8.02
N THR A 16 5.00 -22.99 -7.55
CA THR A 16 3.73 -22.34 -7.89
C THR A 16 3.03 -21.85 -6.64
N VAL A 17 2.49 -20.63 -6.69
CA VAL A 17 1.73 -20.04 -5.59
C VAL A 17 0.33 -19.75 -6.09
N LEU A 18 -0.65 -20.47 -5.56
CA LEU A 18 -2.06 -20.20 -5.77
C LEU A 18 -2.56 -19.18 -4.74
N VAL A 19 -3.27 -18.15 -5.20
CA VAL A 19 -3.97 -17.20 -4.32
C VAL A 19 -5.44 -17.18 -4.70
N GLU A 20 -6.29 -17.46 -3.71
CA GLU A 20 -7.75 -17.43 -3.82
C GLU A 20 -8.26 -16.24 -3.00
N VAL A 21 -8.90 -15.28 -3.67
CA VAL A 21 -9.37 -14.04 -3.05
C VAL A 21 -10.78 -14.24 -2.52
N LYS A 22 -10.97 -13.95 -1.24
CA LYS A 22 -12.28 -14.07 -0.57
C LYS A 22 -12.77 -12.70 -0.13
N VAL A 23 -13.94 -12.33 -0.63
CA VAL A 23 -14.60 -11.03 -0.34
C VAL A 23 -15.79 -11.15 0.61
N SER A 24 -16.23 -12.38 0.89
CA SER A 24 -17.31 -12.65 1.85
C SER A 24 -17.12 -14.00 2.56
N ARG A 25 -17.81 -14.19 3.68
CA ARG A 25 -17.84 -15.47 4.41
C ARG A 25 -18.43 -16.59 3.57
N GLY A 26 -19.49 -16.30 2.80
CA GLY A 26 -20.13 -17.27 1.93
C GLY A 26 -19.18 -17.80 0.84
N ASP A 27 -18.38 -16.90 0.27
CA ASP A 27 -17.37 -17.25 -0.72
C ASP A 27 -16.28 -18.18 -0.16
N PHE A 28 -15.79 -17.89 1.06
CA PHE A 28 -14.86 -18.78 1.78
C PHE A 28 -15.44 -20.18 2.02
N LEU A 29 -16.68 -20.27 2.52
CA LEU A 29 -17.32 -21.54 2.84
C LEU A 29 -17.75 -22.35 1.61
N ALA A 30 -18.05 -21.69 0.50
CA ALA A 30 -18.31 -22.36 -0.77
C ALA A 30 -17.02 -22.95 -1.36
N ASP A 31 -15.92 -22.23 -1.22
CA ASP A 31 -14.62 -22.62 -1.74
C ASP A 31 -14.04 -23.86 -1.06
N ALA A 32 -14.25 -24.01 0.25
CA ALA A 32 -13.90 -25.20 1.02
C ALA A 32 -14.55 -26.49 0.50
N ARG A 33 -15.70 -26.39 -0.20
CA ARG A 33 -16.46 -27.52 -0.74
C ARG A 33 -16.07 -27.91 -2.17
N LYS A 34 -15.10 -27.24 -2.79
CA LYS A 34 -14.73 -27.51 -4.18
C LYS A 34 -14.00 -28.86 -4.31
N PRO A 35 -14.29 -29.69 -5.34
CA PRO A 35 -13.67 -31.02 -5.48
C PRO A 35 -12.14 -31.03 -5.55
N HIS A 36 -11.54 -29.98 -6.13
CA HIS A 36 -10.07 -29.86 -6.22
C HIS A 36 -9.40 -29.45 -4.89
N ARG A 37 -10.16 -29.43 -3.79
CA ARG A 37 -9.63 -29.35 -2.42
C ARG A 37 -9.14 -30.70 -1.90
N GLU A 38 -9.50 -31.79 -2.57
CA GLU A 38 -8.93 -33.12 -2.34
C GLU A 38 -7.41 -33.15 -2.62
N ALA A 39 -6.70 -33.96 -1.85
CA ALA A 39 -5.26 -34.11 -1.99
C ALA A 39 -4.88 -34.55 -3.43
N GLY A 40 -3.86 -33.90 -4.01
CA GLY A 40 -3.36 -34.21 -5.35
C GLY A 40 -4.17 -33.64 -6.52
N ASN A 41 -5.43 -33.22 -6.31
CA ASN A 41 -6.29 -32.68 -7.38
C ASN A 41 -6.20 -31.16 -7.56
N GLY A 42 -5.67 -30.44 -6.57
CA GLY A 42 -5.47 -28.99 -6.59
C GLY A 42 -4.23 -28.54 -7.37
N ILE A 43 -4.17 -27.26 -7.71
CA ILE A 43 -2.98 -26.58 -8.25
C ILE A 43 -2.31 -25.73 -7.18
N GLY A 44 -1.09 -25.27 -7.42
CA GLY A 44 -0.28 -24.50 -6.47
C GLY A 44 0.47 -25.40 -5.50
N LEU A 45 1.80 -25.28 -5.52
CA LEU A 45 2.69 -25.86 -4.52
C LEU A 45 2.46 -25.20 -3.15
N PHE A 46 2.32 -23.88 -3.14
CA PHE A 46 1.85 -23.10 -2.01
C PHE A 46 0.47 -22.53 -2.33
N ARG A 47 -0.37 -22.41 -1.31
CA ARG A 47 -1.75 -21.97 -1.48
C ARG A 47 -2.12 -20.97 -0.40
N TYR A 48 -2.73 -19.87 -0.79
CA TYR A 48 -3.11 -18.79 0.10
C TYR A 48 -4.55 -18.37 -0.12
N TYR A 49 -5.22 -18.05 0.98
CA TYR A 49 -6.35 -17.15 0.93
C TYR A 49 -5.89 -15.71 1.07
N MET A 50 -6.49 -14.81 0.30
CA MET A 50 -6.35 -13.37 0.47
C MET A 50 -7.72 -12.76 0.75
N CYS A 51 -7.86 -11.97 1.81
CA CYS A 51 -9.14 -11.37 2.17
C CYS A 51 -8.98 -10.04 2.93
N PRO A 52 -10.04 -9.22 3.01
CA PRO A 52 -10.07 -8.10 3.95
C PRO A 52 -9.74 -8.57 5.37
N ALA A 53 -8.99 -7.74 6.10
CA ALA A 53 -8.61 -8.04 7.48
C ALA A 53 -9.85 -8.39 8.35
N GLY A 54 -9.76 -9.51 9.08
CA GLY A 54 -10.83 -10.00 9.95
C GLY A 54 -11.93 -10.82 9.25
N LEU A 55 -11.93 -10.99 7.92
CA LEU A 55 -12.95 -11.81 7.25
C LEU A 55 -12.78 -13.32 7.53
N ILE A 56 -11.53 -13.78 7.52
CA ILE A 56 -11.15 -15.18 7.80
C ILE A 56 -10.20 -15.15 8.98
N SER A 57 -10.53 -15.90 10.04
CA SER A 57 -9.63 -16.09 11.18
C SER A 57 -8.54 -17.11 10.83
N PRO A 58 -7.29 -16.94 11.32
CA PRO A 58 -6.23 -17.94 11.11
C PRO A 58 -6.64 -19.37 11.48
N ASP A 59 -7.41 -19.56 12.55
CA ASP A 59 -7.82 -20.88 13.04
C ASP A 59 -8.82 -21.61 12.12
N GLU A 60 -9.43 -20.90 11.18
CA GLU A 60 -10.38 -21.46 10.21
C GLU A 60 -9.69 -21.94 8.93
N VAL A 61 -8.41 -21.59 8.77
CA VAL A 61 -7.66 -21.86 7.55
C VAL A 61 -7.23 -23.33 7.56
N PRO A 62 -7.49 -24.09 6.48
CA PRO A 62 -7.07 -25.48 6.39
C PRO A 62 -5.56 -25.64 6.56
N GLU A 63 -5.14 -26.80 7.04
CA GLU A 63 -3.72 -27.08 7.22
C GLU A 63 -2.90 -26.78 5.95
N ARG A 64 -1.71 -26.22 6.16
CA ARG A 64 -0.76 -25.86 5.09
C ARG A 64 -1.26 -24.79 4.12
N TRP A 65 -2.43 -24.17 4.35
CA TRP A 65 -2.84 -22.96 3.64
C TRP A 65 -2.32 -21.72 4.34
N GLY A 66 -1.81 -20.77 3.56
CA GLY A 66 -1.48 -19.44 4.06
C GLY A 66 -2.68 -18.50 4.07
N LEU A 67 -2.53 -17.40 4.81
CA LEU A 67 -3.54 -16.36 4.94
C LEU A 67 -2.90 -15.00 4.83
N LEU A 68 -3.41 -14.19 3.90
CA LEU A 68 -3.02 -12.82 3.65
C LEU A 68 -4.21 -11.91 3.94
N TRP A 69 -4.05 -11.01 4.91
CA TRP A 69 -5.02 -9.94 5.14
C TRP A 69 -4.67 -8.71 4.34
N VAL A 70 -5.69 -8.03 3.83
CA VAL A 70 -5.55 -6.74 3.16
C VAL A 70 -6.24 -5.68 4.01
N ASP A 71 -5.49 -4.64 4.40
CA ASP A 71 -6.04 -3.50 5.12
C ASP A 71 -6.80 -2.54 4.17
N GLN A 72 -7.51 -1.56 4.73
CA GLN A 72 -8.27 -0.57 3.94
C GLN A 72 -7.38 0.29 3.01
N ARG A 73 -6.06 0.31 3.24
CA ARG A 73 -5.08 1.03 2.42
C ARG A 73 -4.41 0.12 1.39
N GLY A 74 -4.86 -1.13 1.26
CA GLY A 74 -4.31 -2.12 0.34
C GLY A 74 -2.99 -2.75 0.80
N ARG A 75 -2.57 -2.56 2.05
CA ARG A 75 -1.37 -3.20 2.60
C ARG A 75 -1.67 -4.65 2.94
N ILE A 76 -0.75 -5.52 2.53
CA ILE A 76 -0.87 -6.97 2.75
C ILE A 76 -0.14 -7.34 4.05
N GLU A 77 -0.86 -7.95 4.97
CA GLU A 77 -0.36 -8.50 6.22
C GLU A 77 -0.46 -10.04 6.19
N PRO A 78 0.67 -10.76 6.11
CA PRO A 78 0.68 -12.21 6.20
C PRO A 78 0.34 -12.66 7.63
N LYS A 79 -0.66 -13.53 7.79
CA LYS A 79 -1.05 -14.13 9.07
C LYS A 79 -0.60 -15.59 9.19
N LEU A 80 -0.65 -16.33 8.09
CA LEU A 80 -0.21 -17.73 8.03
C LEU A 80 0.60 -17.97 6.75
N GLY A 81 1.42 -19.03 6.79
CA GLY A 81 2.20 -19.48 5.65
C GLY A 81 3.69 -19.16 5.75
N PRO A 82 4.49 -19.68 4.79
CA PRO A 82 5.93 -19.45 4.74
C PRO A 82 6.31 -17.96 4.77
N VAL A 83 5.52 -17.12 4.12
CA VAL A 83 5.75 -15.67 4.07
C VAL A 83 5.59 -15.02 5.46
N ALA A 84 4.66 -15.49 6.28
CA ALA A 84 4.51 -15.01 7.66
C ALA A 84 5.69 -15.40 8.56
N LEU A 85 6.25 -16.61 8.35
CA LEU A 85 7.38 -17.15 9.11
C LEU A 85 8.73 -16.55 8.69
N SER A 86 8.83 -16.09 7.44
CA SER A 86 10.09 -15.59 6.84
C SER A 86 10.71 -14.38 7.57
N LYS A 87 9.95 -13.70 8.43
CA LYS A 87 10.44 -12.53 9.17
C LYS A 87 11.32 -12.88 10.37
N ASN A 88 11.31 -14.11 10.89
CA ASN A 88 11.96 -14.44 12.18
C ASN A 88 12.64 -15.82 12.28
N SER A 89 12.74 -16.66 11.24
CA SER A 89 13.31 -18.01 11.40
C SER A 89 13.92 -18.62 10.12
N GLY A 90 15.26 -18.63 10.04
CA GLY A 90 16.03 -19.48 9.11
C GLY A 90 15.90 -19.19 7.61
N THR A 91 16.49 -20.06 6.78
CA THR A 91 16.37 -20.00 5.31
C THR A 91 14.92 -20.29 4.90
N PHE A 92 14.30 -19.39 4.13
CA PHE A 92 12.91 -19.50 3.63
C PHE A 92 12.54 -20.89 3.11
N ALA A 93 13.47 -21.56 2.43
CA ALA A 93 13.30 -22.92 1.91
C ALA A 93 12.97 -23.97 3.00
N LYS A 94 13.62 -23.89 4.17
CA LYS A 94 13.33 -24.82 5.28
C LYS A 94 11.99 -24.51 5.94
N ALA A 95 11.68 -23.22 6.11
CA ALA A 95 10.42 -22.77 6.68
C ALA A 95 9.22 -23.07 5.76
N SER A 96 9.45 -23.19 4.45
CA SER A 96 8.39 -23.43 3.47
C SER A 96 8.05 -24.91 3.27
N GLU A 97 8.97 -25.83 3.54
CA GLU A 97 8.79 -27.27 3.29
C GLU A 97 7.48 -27.85 3.86
N PRO A 98 7.09 -27.56 5.13
CA PRO A 98 5.85 -28.11 5.70
C PRO A 98 4.58 -27.59 5.02
N TRP A 99 4.67 -26.49 4.27
CA TRP A 99 3.53 -25.82 3.65
C TRP A 99 3.31 -26.26 2.19
N LYS A 100 4.13 -27.16 1.68
CA LYS A 100 4.01 -27.67 0.32
C LYS A 100 2.80 -28.61 0.20
N HIS A 101 2.03 -28.41 -0.86
CA HIS A 101 0.94 -29.29 -1.26
C HIS A 101 1.37 -30.20 -2.40
N GLN A 102 0.80 -31.40 -2.46
CA GLN A 102 0.74 -32.13 -3.72
C GLN A 102 -0.07 -31.31 -4.73
N ARG A 103 0.45 -31.18 -5.95
CA ARG A 103 -0.15 -30.38 -7.01
C ARG A 103 -0.32 -31.17 -8.29
N ASN A 104 -1.37 -30.85 -9.03
CA ASN A 104 -1.63 -31.40 -10.34
C ASN A 104 -0.86 -30.62 -11.41
N LEU A 105 0.36 -31.10 -11.74
CA LEU A 105 1.23 -30.48 -12.74
C LEU A 105 0.58 -30.43 -14.12
N ALA A 106 -0.16 -31.46 -14.53
CA ALA A 106 -0.83 -31.47 -15.83
C ALA A 106 -1.85 -30.32 -15.94
N ARG A 107 -2.58 -30.02 -14.86
CA ARG A 107 -3.54 -28.91 -14.80
C ARG A 107 -2.84 -27.54 -14.80
N GLU A 108 -1.70 -27.41 -14.10
CA GLU A 108 -0.88 -26.19 -14.13
C GLU A 108 -0.33 -25.93 -15.54
N THR A 109 0.25 -26.94 -16.20
CA THR A 109 0.76 -26.86 -17.57
C THR A 109 -0.36 -26.53 -18.56
N TRP A 110 -1.51 -27.18 -18.45
CA TRP A 110 -2.66 -26.90 -19.30
C TRP A 110 -3.15 -25.45 -19.14
N MET A 111 -3.14 -24.92 -17.91
CA MET A 111 -3.44 -23.51 -17.66
C MET A 111 -2.43 -22.58 -18.35
N LEU A 112 -1.14 -22.88 -18.26
CA LEU A 112 -0.10 -22.10 -18.93
C LEU A 112 -0.31 -22.10 -20.45
N VAL A 113 -0.56 -23.26 -21.05
CA VAL A 113 -0.89 -23.39 -22.48
C VAL A 113 -2.10 -22.52 -22.84
N ARG A 114 -3.16 -22.50 -22.02
CA ARG A 114 -4.33 -21.64 -22.26
C ARG A 114 -4.02 -20.14 -22.18
N VAL A 115 -3.10 -19.73 -21.30
CA VAL A 115 -2.66 -18.33 -21.22
C VAL A 115 -1.82 -17.98 -22.45
N MET A 116 -0.85 -18.83 -22.80
CA MET A 116 0.01 -18.63 -23.95
C MET A 116 -0.76 -18.61 -25.28
N ALA A 117 -1.79 -19.44 -25.42
CA ALA A 117 -2.63 -19.48 -26.61
C ALA A 117 -3.46 -18.19 -26.82
N ARG A 118 -3.57 -17.31 -25.81
CA ARG A 118 -4.19 -15.98 -25.95
C ARG A 118 -3.18 -14.89 -26.29
N ILE A 119 -1.90 -15.21 -26.25
CA ILE A 119 -0.81 -14.29 -26.56
C ILE A 119 -0.44 -14.50 -28.02
N ASP A 120 -1.06 -13.73 -28.91
CA ASP A 120 -0.79 -13.81 -30.37
C ASP A 120 0.67 -13.45 -30.70
N ASP A 121 1.18 -12.40 -30.06
CA ASP A 121 2.56 -11.92 -30.20
C ASP A 121 3.13 -11.63 -28.79
N PRO A 122 4.01 -12.50 -28.26
CA PRO A 122 4.66 -12.29 -26.96
C PRO A 122 5.42 -10.97 -26.87
N ASP A 123 6.03 -10.51 -27.96
CA ASP A 123 6.75 -9.25 -27.99
C ASP A 123 5.79 -8.07 -27.92
N LYS A 124 4.59 -8.18 -28.50
CA LYS A 124 3.55 -7.15 -28.37
C LYS A 124 3.09 -7.01 -26.92
N VAL A 125 2.95 -8.11 -26.19
CA VAL A 125 2.63 -8.08 -24.75
C VAL A 125 3.75 -7.40 -23.97
N LYS A 126 5.00 -7.79 -24.21
CA LYS A 126 6.18 -7.16 -23.58
C LYS A 126 6.25 -5.65 -23.87
N ARG A 127 6.04 -5.24 -25.12
CA ARG A 127 6.00 -3.82 -25.52
C ARG A 127 4.90 -3.05 -24.79
N THR A 128 3.69 -3.59 -24.77
CA THR A 128 2.53 -2.99 -24.08
C THR A 128 2.79 -2.83 -22.58
N ILE A 129 3.34 -3.85 -21.91
CA ILE A 129 3.70 -3.79 -20.49
C ILE A 129 4.74 -2.70 -20.24
N ASN A 130 5.81 -2.67 -21.03
CA ASN A 130 6.85 -1.66 -20.89
C ASN A 130 6.31 -0.23 -21.10
N GLN A 131 5.39 -0.05 -22.06
CA GLN A 131 4.73 1.23 -22.30
C GLN A 131 3.87 1.64 -21.10
N ALA A 132 3.07 0.72 -20.55
CA ALA A 132 2.25 0.99 -19.37
C ALA A 132 3.09 1.32 -18.12
N ILE A 133 4.23 0.64 -17.91
CA ILE A 133 5.16 0.93 -16.82
C ILE A 133 5.72 2.35 -16.95
N ARG A 134 6.21 2.72 -18.15
CA ARG A 134 6.73 4.07 -18.42
C ARG A 134 5.68 5.16 -18.18
N GLU A 135 4.45 4.91 -18.64
CA GLU A 135 3.37 5.86 -18.42
C GLU A 135 2.99 5.98 -16.93
N LYS A 136 2.97 4.86 -16.19
CA LYS A 136 2.79 4.88 -14.74
C LYS A 136 3.86 5.73 -14.04
N GLU A 137 5.14 5.55 -14.39
CA GLU A 137 6.23 6.33 -13.82
C GLU A 137 6.10 7.82 -14.16
N ARG A 138 5.70 8.15 -15.39
CA ARG A 138 5.40 9.53 -15.80
C ARG A 138 4.27 10.14 -14.96
N LEU A 139 3.16 9.43 -14.81
CA LEU A 139 2.00 9.88 -14.03
C LEU A 139 2.35 10.06 -12.56
N VAL A 140 3.13 9.15 -11.95
CA VAL A 140 3.61 9.30 -10.57
C VAL A 140 4.43 10.57 -10.40
N LYS A 141 5.34 10.87 -11.34
CA LYS A 141 6.13 12.12 -11.29
C LYS A 141 5.23 13.36 -11.36
N LEU A 142 4.26 13.37 -12.25
CA LEU A 142 3.31 14.47 -12.40
C LEU A 142 2.45 14.65 -11.14
N CYS A 143 1.89 13.58 -10.61
CA CYS A 143 1.09 13.61 -9.37
C CYS A 143 1.90 14.13 -8.19
N ASN A 144 3.17 13.71 -8.05
CA ASN A 144 4.03 14.19 -6.98
C ASN A 144 4.36 15.68 -7.13
N ALA A 145 4.69 16.14 -8.35
CA ALA A 145 4.93 17.56 -8.62
C ALA A 145 3.70 18.43 -8.29
N GLN A 146 2.51 17.98 -8.69
CA GLN A 146 1.25 18.64 -8.36
C GLN A 146 0.97 18.64 -6.84
N ALA A 147 1.29 17.55 -6.15
CA ALA A 147 1.12 17.48 -4.69
C ALA A 147 2.04 18.47 -3.96
N ASP A 148 3.27 18.67 -4.45
CA ASP A 148 4.21 19.64 -3.89
C ASP A 148 3.78 21.08 -4.20
N GLU A 149 3.27 21.36 -5.41
CA GLU A 149 2.70 22.67 -5.77
C GLU A 149 1.49 23.00 -4.89
N ILE A 150 0.56 22.05 -4.71
CA ILE A 150 -0.57 22.21 -3.80
C ILE A 150 -0.10 22.47 -2.36
N ARG A 151 0.95 21.77 -1.90
CA ARG A 151 1.51 21.97 -0.56
C ARG A 151 2.13 23.37 -0.42
N ALA A 152 2.86 23.85 -1.43
CA ALA A 152 3.44 25.19 -1.46
C ALA A 152 2.36 26.28 -1.46
N LEU A 153 1.30 26.13 -2.25
CA LEU A 153 0.18 27.07 -2.30
C LEU A 153 -0.64 27.08 -1.01
N LYS A 154 -0.75 25.93 -0.32
CA LYS A 154 -1.44 25.81 0.97
C LYS A 154 -0.56 26.19 2.17
N ALA A 155 0.74 26.40 1.97
CA ALA A 155 1.62 26.84 3.05
C ALA A 155 1.23 28.28 3.44
N PRO A 156 1.12 28.59 4.75
CA PRO A 156 0.80 29.93 5.18
C PRO A 156 1.87 30.91 4.68
N PRO A 157 1.52 32.04 4.06
CA PRO A 157 2.50 32.94 3.50
C PRO A 157 3.39 33.51 4.61
N SER A 158 4.71 33.36 4.44
CA SER A 158 5.76 33.95 5.29
C SER A 158 5.62 35.47 5.44
N SER A 159 4.90 36.10 4.52
CA SER A 159 4.53 37.51 4.57
C SER A 159 3.68 37.88 5.80
N ILE A 160 2.84 36.98 6.33
CA ILE A 160 2.01 37.29 7.51
C ILE A 160 2.88 37.40 8.78
N ALA A 161 3.85 36.50 8.95
CA ALA A 161 4.79 36.56 10.07
C ALA A 161 5.65 37.84 10.02
N ASN A 162 6.10 38.24 8.82
CA ASN A 162 6.85 39.49 8.64
C ASN A 162 6.01 40.74 8.94
N ILE A 163 4.70 40.72 8.66
CA ILE A 163 3.81 41.85 8.97
C ILE A 163 3.61 41.99 10.48
N GLU A 164 3.42 40.89 11.21
CA GLU A 164 3.29 40.94 12.67
C GLU A 164 4.58 41.41 13.36
N GLU A 165 5.74 40.92 12.93
CA GLU A 165 7.04 41.39 13.45
C GLU A 165 7.28 42.89 13.15
N LEU A 166 6.95 43.35 11.94
CA LEU A 166 7.02 44.77 11.58
C LEU A 166 6.04 45.62 12.42
N GLN A 167 4.83 45.13 12.68
CA GLN A 167 3.86 45.84 13.52
C GLN A 167 4.33 45.93 14.98
N VAL A 168 4.96 44.89 15.51
CA VAL A 168 5.56 44.89 16.87
C VAL A 168 6.74 45.86 16.93
N ALA A 169 7.60 45.88 15.92
CA ALA A 169 8.73 46.80 15.82
C ALA A 169 8.27 48.27 15.72
N ILE A 170 7.22 48.56 14.96
CA ILE A 170 6.62 49.90 14.87
C ILE A 170 6.03 50.31 16.22
N ARG A 171 5.24 49.45 16.90
CA ARG A 171 4.65 49.76 18.21
C ARG A 171 5.72 50.05 19.28
N SER A 172 6.81 49.29 19.31
CA SER A 172 7.91 49.53 20.27
C SER A 172 8.64 50.86 20.00
N LYS A 173 8.82 51.22 18.72
CA LYS A 173 9.41 52.51 18.31
C LYS A 173 8.54 53.70 18.72
N VAL A 174 7.22 53.60 18.57
CA VAL A 174 6.25 54.63 18.98
C VAL A 174 6.26 54.80 20.51
N ARG A 175 6.29 53.70 21.28
CA ARG A 175 6.36 53.73 22.76
C ARG A 175 7.63 54.42 23.27
N SER A 176 8.80 54.10 22.71
CA SER A 176 10.08 54.70 23.11
C SER A 176 10.27 56.17 22.66
N SER A 177 9.44 56.65 21.72
CA SER A 177 9.38 58.07 21.34
C SER A 177 8.42 58.85 22.24
N SER A 178 7.31 58.23 22.67
CA SER A 178 6.37 58.76 23.66
C SER A 178 7.04 58.99 25.04
N ASP A 179 7.91 58.08 25.47
CA ASP A 179 8.62 58.19 26.75
C ASP A 179 9.71 59.28 26.79
N ARG A 180 10.15 59.79 25.63
CA ARG A 180 11.18 60.85 25.53
C ARG A 180 10.61 62.27 25.45
N LEU A 181 9.28 62.45 25.56
CA LEU A 181 8.65 63.77 25.60
C LEU A 181 8.73 64.39 27.01
N PRO A 182 9.03 65.70 27.12
CA PRO A 182 9.03 66.43 28.39
C PRO A 182 7.67 66.33 29.11
N PRO A 183 7.65 66.40 30.46
CA PRO A 183 6.47 66.08 31.27
C PRO A 183 5.23 66.92 30.94
N GLU A 184 5.41 68.12 30.37
CA GLU A 184 4.31 69.03 30.02
C GLU A 184 3.45 68.55 28.83
N ARG A 185 3.95 67.62 28.00
CA ARG A 185 3.18 67.06 26.87
C ARG A 185 2.51 65.73 27.16
N ARG A 186 2.79 65.09 28.31
CA ARG A 186 2.17 63.79 28.69
C ARG A 186 0.72 63.93 29.19
N ALA A 187 0.26 65.15 29.47
CA ALA A 187 -1.08 65.41 30.00
C ALA A 187 -2.15 65.62 28.90
N ILE A 188 -1.75 65.86 27.65
CA ILE A 188 -2.70 66.18 26.56
C ILE A 188 -3.33 64.90 25.99
N ASP A 189 -2.61 63.77 25.96
CA ASP A 189 -3.11 62.50 25.39
C ASP A 189 -4.10 61.73 26.30
N ARG A 190 -4.27 62.13 27.56
CA ARG A 190 -5.23 61.48 28.49
C ARG A 190 -6.62 62.13 28.55
N CYS A 191 -6.81 63.29 27.91
CA CYS A 191 -8.12 63.96 27.81
C CYS A 191 -8.84 63.72 26.47
N ALA A 192 -8.24 63.00 25.52
CA ALA A 192 -8.86 62.70 24.21
C ALA A 192 -9.41 61.27 24.09
N LEU A 193 -9.43 60.50 25.18
CA LEU A 193 -10.07 59.18 25.28
C LEU A 193 -10.89 59.14 26.57
N GLY A 194 -11.97 59.93 26.59
CA GLY A 194 -13.12 59.76 27.47
C GLY A 194 -14.33 59.49 26.58
N ASP A 195 -15.04 58.41 26.90
CA ASP A 195 -16.20 57.76 26.26
C ASP A 195 -15.90 56.72 25.15
#